data_AF-A0A7C6LAH9-F1
#
_entry.id   AF-A0A7C6LAH9-F1
#
_cell.length_a   1.000
_cell.length_b   1.000
_cell.length_c   1.000
_cell.angle_alpha   90.00
_cell.angle_beta   90.00
_cell.angle_gamma   90.00
#
_symmetry.space_group_name_H-M   'P 1'
#
loop_
_entity.id
_entity.type
_entity.pdbx_description
1 polymer ?
#
loop_
_entity_poly.entity_id
_entity_poly.type
_entity_poly.pdbx_seq_one_letter_code
_entity_poly.pdbx_strand_id
1 'polypeptide(L)'
;MGKKQVSQLTFFEYVTGITIGSIASSLTVDLDLQLIPVWTGLLIWTLGTVVLGIISTHSRKLAKIIDGEPTVVIHNGQILEKNMQEMNYTLDNLMMQLRQANVFNIADVEFAVLEPNGMLSVLAKSQAQPVTPADLKIPTEYEGLATELIVDGKIVEPNLSQLNLSREWLLEELAKRNHRLEDVYYAELDTQGNLYVDLRDDLDGLPQEQDISETKVTRQKPMKKPPDKGGKP
;
A
#
# COMPACT_ATOMS: atom_id res chain seq x y z
N MET A 1 12.55 8.75 -10.02
CA MET A 1 11.31 8.96 -9.22
C MET A 1 10.64 7.60 -9.06
N GLY A 2 10.53 7.09 -7.82
CA GLY A 2 10.08 5.72 -7.56
C GLY A 2 8.55 5.56 -7.63
N LYS A 3 8.08 4.37 -8.00
CA LYS A 3 6.67 3.99 -8.17
C LYS A 3 5.74 4.28 -6.97
N LYS A 4 6.28 4.65 -5.80
CA LYS A 4 5.53 4.92 -4.56
C LYS A 4 4.99 6.35 -4.38
N GLN A 5 5.53 7.37 -5.06
CA GLN A 5 5.13 8.77 -4.76
C GLN A 5 3.87 9.26 -5.49
N VAL A 6 3.43 8.61 -6.57
CA VAL A 6 2.28 9.08 -7.36
C VAL A 6 0.94 8.73 -6.68
N SER A 7 0.91 7.74 -5.77
CA SER A 7 -0.34 7.16 -5.27
C SER A 7 -0.92 7.81 -4.00
N GLN A 8 -0.24 8.79 -3.40
CA GLN A 8 -0.66 9.40 -2.13
C GLN A 8 -0.76 10.93 -2.19
N LEU A 9 -0.75 11.53 -3.38
CA LEU A 9 -1.00 12.96 -3.50
C LEU A 9 -2.49 13.23 -3.30
N THR A 10 -2.80 14.23 -2.48
CA THR A 10 -4.14 14.81 -2.44
C THR A 10 -4.50 15.38 -3.80
N PHE A 11 -5.80 15.51 -4.09
CA PHE A 11 -6.25 16.15 -5.32
C PHE A 11 -5.66 17.56 -5.49
N PHE A 12 -5.56 18.31 -4.38
CA PHE A 12 -4.98 19.64 -4.35
C PHE A 12 -3.49 19.65 -4.74
N GLU A 13 -2.70 18.70 -4.20
CA GLU A 13 -1.29 18.55 -4.56
C GLU A 13 -1.11 18.13 -6.02
N TYR A 14 -2.00 17.28 -6.54
CA TYR A 14 -1.99 16.86 -7.94
C TYR A 14 -2.20 18.05 -8.89
N VAL A 15 -3.24 18.88 -8.64
CA VAL A 15 -3.51 20.09 -9.43
C VAL A 15 -2.36 21.08 -9.32
N THR A 16 -1.82 21.28 -8.11
CA THR A 16 -0.67 22.17 -7.88
C THR A 16 0.56 21.73 -8.66
N GLY A 17 0.86 20.43 -8.66
CA GLY A 17 1.97 19.84 -9.40
C GLY A 17 1.83 20.02 -10.91
N ILE A 18 0.62 19.83 -11.47
CA ILE A 18 0.34 20.08 -12.89
C ILE A 18 0.55 21.55 -13.23
N THR A 19 0.05 22.48 -12.41
CA THR A 19 0.20 23.92 -12.67
C THR A 19 1.67 24.34 -12.65
N ILE A 20 2.43 23.90 -11.65
CA ILE A 20 3.88 24.19 -11.57
C ILE A 20 4.61 23.57 -12.76
N GLY A 21 4.30 22.33 -13.12
CA GLY A 21 4.87 21.66 -14.28
C GLY A 21 4.55 22.38 -15.60
N SER A 22 3.32 22.89 -15.75
CA SER A 22 2.91 23.69 -16.91
C SER A 22 3.69 25.00 -17.00
N ILE A 23 3.90 25.70 -15.88
CA ILE A 23 4.69 26.94 -15.85
C ILE A 23 6.16 26.64 -16.21
N ALA A 24 6.73 25.56 -15.66
CA ALA A 24 8.09 25.13 -15.98
C ALA A 24 8.25 24.69 -17.45
N SER A 25 7.24 24.04 -18.02
CA SER A 25 7.20 23.70 -19.45
C SER A 25 7.21 24.95 -20.32
N SER A 26 6.41 25.97 -19.99
CA SER A 26 6.39 27.22 -20.75
C SER A 26 7.77 27.90 -20.76
N LEU A 27 8.48 27.92 -19.63
CA LEU A 27 9.85 28.44 -19.54
C LEU A 27 10.86 27.73 -20.44
N THR A 28 10.61 26.47 -20.77
CA THR A 28 11.54 25.65 -21.59
C THR A 28 11.26 25.79 -23.08
N VAL A 29 10.00 25.99 -23.46
CA VAL A 29 9.55 25.98 -24.87
C VAL A 29 9.54 27.36 -25.49
N ASP A 30 9.18 28.39 -24.73
CA ASP A 30 9.05 29.75 -25.24
C ASP A 30 10.22 30.62 -24.77
N LEU A 31 11.16 30.85 -25.68
CA LEU A 31 12.40 31.63 -25.45
C LEU A 31 12.15 33.15 -25.40
N ASP A 32 10.97 33.61 -25.83
CA ASP A 32 10.59 35.03 -25.85
C ASP A 32 9.84 35.46 -24.58
N LEU A 33 9.65 34.53 -23.63
CA LEU A 33 9.00 34.82 -22.35
C LEU A 33 9.81 35.79 -21.50
N GLN A 34 9.13 36.82 -20.99
CA GLN A 34 9.68 37.67 -19.96
C GLN A 34 9.80 36.88 -18.65
N LEU A 35 11.04 36.64 -18.21
CA LEU A 35 11.31 35.79 -17.04
C LEU A 35 10.71 36.37 -15.74
N ILE A 36 10.68 37.69 -15.58
CA ILE A 36 10.19 38.34 -14.34
C ILE A 36 8.72 37.97 -14.05
N PRO A 37 7.75 38.22 -14.96
CA PRO A 37 6.36 37.78 -14.78
C PRO A 37 6.21 36.29 -14.46
N VAL A 38 7.00 35.43 -15.11
CA VAL A 38 6.91 33.98 -14.92
C VAL A 38 7.39 33.57 -13.53
N TRP A 39 8.54 34.09 -13.09
CA TRP A 39 9.06 33.83 -11.74
C TRP A 39 8.17 34.42 -10.66
N THR A 40 7.62 35.62 -10.87
CA THR A 40 6.65 36.22 -9.95
C THR A 40 5.38 35.37 -9.86
N GLY A 41 4.84 34.90 -10.98
CA GLY A 41 3.69 34.01 -11.02
C GLY A 41 3.94 32.68 -10.31
N LEU A 42 5.08 32.05 -10.57
CA LEU A 42 5.49 30.80 -9.91
C LEU A 42 5.64 30.98 -8.40
N LEU A 43 6.26 32.07 -7.96
CA LEU A 43 6.47 32.37 -6.54
C LEU A 43 5.15 32.64 -5.83
N ILE A 44 4.26 33.45 -6.42
CA ILE A 44 2.93 33.73 -5.87
C ILE A 44 2.10 32.44 -5.78
N TRP A 45 2.11 31.62 -6.83
CA TRP A 45 1.38 30.35 -6.85
C TRP A 45 1.89 29.41 -5.75
N THR A 46 3.21 29.21 -5.70
CA THR A 46 3.86 28.32 -4.72
C THR A 46 3.60 28.78 -3.28
N LEU A 47 3.82 30.07 -3.00
CA LEU A 47 3.53 30.63 -1.67
C LEU A 47 2.05 30.54 -1.33
N GLY A 48 1.16 30.84 -2.28
CA GLY A 48 -0.27 30.71 -2.12
C GLY A 48 -0.68 29.30 -1.74
N THR A 49 -0.14 28.28 -2.42
CA THR A 49 -0.43 26.87 -2.12
C THR A 49 0.10 26.45 -0.75
N VAL A 50 1.30 26.89 -0.36
CA VAL A 50 1.88 26.58 0.96
C VAL A 50 1.06 27.25 2.07
N VAL A 51 0.69 28.51 1.90
CA VAL A 51 -0.13 29.24 2.87
C VAL A 51 -1.50 28.60 3.02
N LEU A 52 -2.16 28.24 1.91
CA LEU A 52 -3.45 27.54 1.95
C LEU A 52 -3.34 26.18 2.64
N GLY A 53 -2.25 25.43 2.40
CA GLY A 53 -1.98 24.18 3.11
C GLY A 53 -1.85 24.39 4.62
N ILE A 54 -1.09 25.40 5.06
CA ILE A 54 -0.94 25.72 6.49
C ILE A 54 -2.27 26.16 7.11
N ILE A 55 -3.08 26.95 6.40
CA ILE A 55 -4.39 27.37 6.92
C ILE A 55 -5.34 26.17 6.99
N SER A 56 -5.28 25.26 6.01
CA SER A 56 -6.07 24.01 6.02
C SER A 56 -5.81 23.21 7.30
N THR A 57 -4.55 23.03 7.69
CA THR A 57 -4.19 22.25 8.90
C THR A 57 -4.72 22.86 10.20
N HIS A 58 -4.94 24.18 10.24
CA HIS A 58 -5.47 24.87 11.42
C HIS A 58 -7.00 25.03 11.39
N SER A 59 -7.63 24.93 10.22
CA SER A 59 -9.06 25.18 10.04
C SER A 59 -9.77 23.96 9.45
N ARG A 60 -10.51 23.24 10.30
CA ARG A 60 -11.34 22.10 9.86
C ARG A 60 -12.30 22.45 8.72
N LYS A 61 -12.86 23.67 8.72
CA LYS A 61 -13.76 24.10 7.64
C LYS A 61 -13.03 24.25 6.31
N LEU A 62 -11.81 24.78 6.34
CA LEU A 62 -11.01 24.94 5.13
C LEU A 62 -10.48 23.60 4.65
N ALA A 63 -10.04 22.72 5.56
CA ALA A 63 -9.68 21.34 5.25
C ALA A 63 -10.81 20.60 4.55
N LYS A 64 -12.05 20.70 5.04
CA LYS A 64 -13.21 20.08 4.36
C LYS A 64 -13.42 20.57 2.92
N ILE A 65 -13.11 21.84 2.64
CA ILE A 65 -13.28 22.43 1.30
C ILE A 65 -12.12 22.06 0.37
N ILE A 66 -10.88 22.04 0.89
CA ILE A 66 -9.68 21.81 0.09
C ILE A 66 -9.37 20.31 -0.04
N ASP A 67 -9.36 19.60 1.08
CA ASP A 67 -8.96 18.20 1.18
C ASP A 67 -10.15 17.24 1.09
N GLY A 68 -11.38 17.77 1.17
CA GLY A 68 -12.62 16.98 1.21
C GLY A 68 -12.94 16.44 2.61
N GLU A 69 -14.03 15.68 2.72
CA GLU A 69 -14.38 14.96 3.95
C GLU A 69 -14.80 13.52 3.69
N PRO A 70 -14.40 12.58 4.56
CA PRO A 70 -14.90 11.21 4.49
C PRO A 70 -16.41 11.21 4.67
N THR A 71 -17.12 10.57 3.74
CA THR A 71 -18.58 10.60 3.70
C THR A 71 -19.13 9.19 3.78
N VAL A 72 -20.02 8.93 4.74
CA VAL A 72 -20.69 7.63 4.88
C VAL A 72 -21.65 7.44 3.70
N VAL A 73 -21.52 6.35 2.97
CA VAL A 73 -22.38 5.99 1.83
C VAL A 73 -23.23 4.74 2.09
N ILE A 74 -22.86 3.91 3.06
CA ILE A 74 -23.70 2.83 3.61
C ILE A 74 -23.71 2.91 5.13
N HIS A 75 -24.88 2.77 5.72
CA HIS A 75 -25.08 2.65 7.16
C HIS A 75 -26.04 1.47 7.47
N ASN A 76 -25.57 0.48 8.23
CA ASN A 76 -26.31 -0.73 8.59
C ASN A 76 -26.98 -1.41 7.39
N GLY A 77 -26.23 -1.63 6.31
CA GLY A 77 -26.69 -2.25 5.07
C GLY A 77 -27.68 -1.42 4.26
N GLN A 78 -27.93 -0.16 4.61
CA GLN A 78 -28.74 0.77 3.84
C GLN A 78 -27.85 1.77 3.11
N ILE A 79 -28.09 1.94 1.81
CA ILE A 79 -27.39 2.92 0.99
C ILE A 79 -27.91 4.32 1.36
N LEU A 80 -27.02 5.28 1.49
CA LEU A 80 -27.35 6.68 1.73
C LEU A 80 -27.31 7.45 0.40
N GLU A 81 -28.39 7.38 -0.37
CA GLU A 81 -28.42 7.90 -1.76
C GLU A 81 -28.16 9.40 -1.83
N LYS A 82 -28.59 10.16 -0.82
CA LYS A 82 -28.34 11.60 -0.74
C LYS A 82 -26.84 11.90 -0.73
N ASN A 83 -26.09 11.17 0.10
CA ASN A 83 -24.64 11.35 0.22
C ASN A 83 -23.92 10.91 -1.06
N MET A 84 -24.40 9.84 -1.70
CA MET A 84 -23.88 9.40 -2.99
C MET A 84 -24.13 10.43 -4.10
N GLN A 85 -25.31 11.07 -4.12
CA GLN A 85 -25.63 12.14 -5.08
C GLN A 85 -24.75 13.37 -4.88
N GLU A 86 -24.55 13.81 -3.63
CA GLU A 86 -23.66 14.94 -3.30
C GLU A 86 -22.22 14.69 -3.78
N MET A 87 -21.77 13.43 -3.77
CA MET A 87 -20.43 13.03 -4.18
C MET A 87 -20.33 12.57 -5.65
N ASN A 88 -21.40 12.66 -6.45
CA ASN A 88 -21.47 12.07 -7.81
C ASN A 88 -21.00 10.61 -7.87
N TYR A 89 -21.28 9.84 -6.83
CA TYR A 89 -20.83 8.46 -6.67
C TYR A 89 -21.93 7.49 -7.08
N THR A 90 -21.67 6.66 -8.10
CA THR A 90 -22.69 5.76 -8.66
C THR A 90 -22.80 4.46 -7.88
N LEU A 91 -23.95 3.79 -8.00
CA LEU A 91 -24.15 2.45 -7.45
C LEU A 91 -23.14 1.44 -8.03
N ASP A 92 -22.80 1.56 -9.31
CA ASP A 92 -21.81 0.68 -9.95
C ASP A 92 -20.42 0.82 -9.31
N ASN A 93 -20.01 2.06 -9.00
CA ASN A 93 -18.76 2.33 -8.30
C ASN A 93 -18.79 1.75 -6.88
N LEU A 94 -19.89 1.96 -6.15
CA LEU A 94 -20.09 1.38 -4.82
C LEU A 94 -19.95 -0.14 -4.84
N MET A 95 -20.67 -0.81 -5.73
CA MET A 95 -20.65 -2.25 -5.85
C MET A 95 -19.27 -2.77 -6.29
N MET A 96 -18.58 -2.06 -7.17
CA MET A 96 -17.21 -2.40 -7.56
C MET A 96 -16.26 -2.32 -6.38
N GLN A 97 -16.27 -1.23 -5.62
CA GLN A 97 -15.34 -1.02 -4.51
C GLN A 97 -15.65 -1.95 -3.31
N LEU A 98 -16.93 -2.26 -3.05
CA LEU A 98 -17.30 -3.30 -2.09
C LEU A 98 -16.68 -4.65 -2.46
N ARG A 99 -16.73 -5.05 -3.74
CA ARG A 99 -16.08 -6.29 -4.20
C ARG A 99 -14.56 -6.24 -4.06
N GLN A 100 -13.94 -5.10 -4.32
CA GLN A 100 -12.49 -4.91 -4.08
C GLN A 100 -12.14 -5.07 -2.60
N ALA A 101 -13.05 -4.71 -1.70
CA ALA A 101 -12.95 -4.93 -0.26
C ALA A 101 -13.41 -6.35 0.18
N ASN A 102 -13.60 -7.29 -0.74
CA ASN A 102 -14.10 -8.65 -0.50
C ASN A 102 -15.51 -8.73 0.10
N VAL A 103 -16.34 -7.69 -0.06
CA VAL A 103 -17.74 -7.68 0.37
C VAL A 103 -18.67 -7.76 -0.85
N PHE A 104 -19.40 -8.86 -0.96
CA PHE A 104 -20.31 -9.11 -2.10
C PHE A 104 -21.78 -8.82 -1.78
N ASN A 105 -22.12 -8.71 -0.50
CA ASN A 105 -23.48 -8.49 -0.03
C ASN A 105 -23.54 -7.21 0.81
N ILE A 106 -24.33 -6.23 0.37
CA ILE A 106 -24.50 -4.95 1.06
C ILE A 106 -25.11 -5.15 2.46
N ALA A 107 -25.95 -6.17 2.66
CA ALA A 107 -26.60 -6.40 3.95
C ALA A 107 -25.60 -6.71 5.07
N ASP A 108 -24.40 -7.18 4.71
CA ASP A 108 -23.31 -7.52 5.62
C ASP A 108 -22.41 -6.32 5.97
N VAL A 109 -22.69 -5.14 5.40
CA VAL A 109 -21.95 -3.89 5.65
C VAL A 109 -22.57 -3.16 6.85
N GLU A 110 -21.77 -2.84 7.86
CA GLU A 110 -22.17 -1.94 8.95
C GLU A 110 -21.93 -0.47 8.53
N PHE A 111 -20.73 -0.16 8.03
CA PHE A 111 -20.43 1.16 7.46
C PHE A 111 -19.64 1.01 6.17
N ALA A 112 -19.94 1.83 5.18
CA ALA A 112 -19.02 2.11 4.08
C ALA A 112 -18.80 3.62 4.01
N VAL A 113 -17.54 4.03 3.99
CA VAL A 113 -17.10 5.43 3.99
C VAL A 113 -16.32 5.69 2.72
N LEU A 114 -16.78 6.64 1.92
CA LEU A 114 -16.05 7.14 0.76
C LEU A 114 -15.04 8.18 1.24
N GLU A 115 -13.76 7.87 1.08
CA GLU A 115 -12.65 8.74 1.43
C GLU A 115 -12.43 9.84 0.37
N PRO A 116 -11.81 10.98 0.70
CA PRO A 116 -11.58 12.06 -0.26
C PRO A 116 -10.71 11.70 -1.46
N ASN A 117 -9.86 10.68 -1.32
CA ASN A 117 -9.06 10.13 -2.42
C ASN A 117 -9.87 9.18 -3.33
N GLY A 118 -11.18 9.02 -3.09
CA GLY A 118 -12.09 8.18 -3.86
C GLY A 118 -12.05 6.69 -3.50
N MET A 119 -11.27 6.28 -2.48
CA MET A 119 -11.27 4.91 -1.98
C MET A 119 -12.46 4.65 -1.04
N LEU A 120 -12.90 3.40 -0.97
CA LEU A 120 -13.96 2.99 -0.05
C LEU A 120 -13.38 2.22 1.13
N SER A 121 -13.58 2.76 2.33
CA SER A 121 -13.33 2.05 3.59
C SER A 121 -14.61 1.28 3.97
N VAL A 122 -14.49 -0.02 4.26
CA VAL A 122 -15.65 -0.87 4.56
C VAL A 122 -15.48 -1.54 5.92
N LEU A 123 -16.47 -1.35 6.78
CA LEU A 123 -16.64 -2.08 8.02
C LEU A 123 -17.79 -3.07 7.85
N ALA A 124 -17.46 -4.35 7.81
CA ALA A 124 -18.46 -5.41 7.83
C ALA A 124 -19.10 -5.53 9.23
N LYS A 125 -20.35 -6.00 9.28
CA LYS A 125 -21.05 -6.34 10.51
C LYS A 125 -20.26 -7.37 11.30
N SER A 126 -20.36 -7.31 12.62
CA SER A 126 -19.61 -8.19 13.53
C SER A 126 -19.77 -9.69 13.19
N GLN A 127 -20.96 -10.11 12.75
CA GLN A 127 -21.25 -11.51 12.39
C GLN A 127 -20.62 -11.94 11.05
N ALA A 128 -20.20 -11.00 10.22
CA ALA A 128 -19.55 -11.23 8.92
C ALA A 128 -18.04 -11.00 8.97
N GLN A 129 -17.49 -10.56 10.11
CA GLN A 129 -16.04 -10.39 10.27
C GLN A 129 -15.34 -11.72 10.54
N PRO A 130 -14.08 -11.88 10.09
CA PRO A 130 -13.25 -13.01 10.50
C PRO A 130 -13.09 -13.07 12.02
N VAL A 131 -13.07 -14.27 12.58
CA VAL A 131 -12.80 -14.46 14.00
C VAL A 131 -11.36 -14.08 14.33
N THR A 132 -11.17 -13.38 15.44
CA THR A 132 -9.86 -13.09 16.02
C THR A 132 -9.50 -14.14 17.08
N PRO A 133 -8.21 -14.32 17.42
CA PRO A 133 -7.81 -15.18 18.54
C PRO A 133 -8.50 -14.80 19.86
N ALA A 134 -8.78 -13.52 20.07
CA ALA A 134 -9.47 -13.01 21.26
C ALA A 134 -10.91 -13.54 21.37
N ASP A 135 -11.64 -13.65 20.26
CA ASP A 135 -13.02 -14.18 20.22
C ASP A 135 -13.08 -15.65 20.68
N LEU A 136 -12.02 -16.40 20.37
CA LEU A 136 -11.86 -17.81 20.72
C LEU A 136 -11.12 -18.02 22.05
N LYS A 137 -10.70 -16.95 22.73
CA LYS A 137 -9.86 -16.98 23.94
C LYS A 137 -8.57 -17.78 23.74
N ILE A 138 -8.02 -17.76 22.53
CA ILE A 138 -6.75 -18.39 22.21
C ILE A 138 -5.64 -17.46 22.75
N PRO A 139 -4.75 -17.95 23.64
CA PRO A 139 -3.60 -17.15 24.06
C PRO A 139 -2.68 -16.93 22.86
N THR A 140 -2.26 -15.70 22.64
CA THR A 140 -1.29 -15.32 21.60
C THR A 140 -0.05 -14.73 22.26
N GLU A 141 1.11 -15.02 21.67
CA GLU A 141 2.35 -14.34 22.04
C GLU A 141 2.46 -13.00 21.31
N TYR A 142 3.36 -12.13 21.79
CA TYR A 142 3.60 -10.86 21.14
C TYR A 142 4.35 -11.07 19.82
N GLU A 143 3.69 -10.70 18.72
CA GLU A 143 4.29 -10.65 17.39
C GLU A 143 4.46 -9.18 16.99
N GLY A 144 5.71 -8.73 16.99
CA GLY A 144 6.10 -7.36 16.61
C GLY A 144 6.92 -7.35 15.33
N LEU A 145 7.50 -6.18 15.01
CA LEU A 145 8.40 -6.08 13.86
C LEU A 145 9.71 -6.83 14.14
N ALA A 146 10.14 -7.62 13.16
CA ALA A 146 11.51 -8.13 13.14
C ALA A 146 12.50 -6.96 13.06
N THR A 147 13.63 -7.12 13.74
CA THR A 147 14.65 -6.09 13.84
C THR A 147 15.85 -6.49 12.97
N GLU A 148 16.17 -5.66 11.99
CA GLU A 148 17.30 -5.87 11.07
C GLU A 148 18.62 -5.83 11.85
N LEU A 149 19.45 -6.86 11.71
CA LEU A 149 20.77 -6.95 12.35
C LEU A 149 21.90 -6.77 11.33
N ILE A 150 21.71 -7.24 10.09
CA ILE A 150 22.69 -7.14 9.01
C ILE A 150 21.98 -6.69 7.74
N VAL A 151 22.56 -5.70 7.07
CA VAL A 151 22.13 -5.24 5.74
C VAL A 151 23.36 -5.07 4.87
N ASP A 152 23.38 -5.74 3.72
CA ASP A 152 24.45 -5.70 2.72
C ASP A 152 25.82 -5.99 3.36
N GLY A 153 25.91 -7.05 4.18
CA GLY A 153 27.13 -7.48 4.87
C GLY A 153 27.60 -6.56 6.00
N LYS A 154 26.80 -5.56 6.39
CA LYS A 154 27.13 -4.62 7.47
C LYS A 154 26.18 -4.80 8.63
N ILE A 155 26.74 -4.81 9.83
CA ILE A 155 25.97 -4.88 11.07
C ILE A 155 25.26 -3.54 11.29
N VAL A 156 24.04 -3.60 11.81
CA VAL A 156 23.26 -2.43 12.23
C VAL A 156 23.38 -2.29 13.75
N GLU A 157 24.44 -1.65 14.23
CA GLU A 157 24.75 -1.55 15.67
C GLU A 157 23.65 -0.91 16.53
N PRO A 158 22.91 0.12 16.06
CA PRO A 158 21.79 0.67 16.83
C PRO A 158 20.70 -0.37 17.12
N ASN A 159 20.49 -1.33 16.21
CA ASN A 159 19.46 -2.35 16.35
C ASN A 159 19.89 -3.45 17.32
N LEU A 160 21.17 -3.85 17.29
CA LEU A 160 21.75 -4.72 18.32
C LEU A 160 21.65 -4.10 19.71
N SER A 161 21.98 -2.80 19.82
CA SER A 161 21.92 -2.08 21.10
C SER A 161 20.50 -2.00 21.66
N GLN A 162 19.50 -1.77 20.80
CA GLN A 162 18.08 -1.77 21.19
C GLN A 162 17.62 -3.13 21.73
N LEU A 163 18.15 -4.22 21.19
CA LEU A 163 17.86 -5.58 21.63
C LEU A 163 18.74 -6.04 22.80
N ASN A 164 19.64 -5.19 23.31
CA ASN A 164 20.67 -5.55 24.28
C ASN A 164 21.53 -6.74 23.83
N LEU A 165 21.77 -6.88 22.53
CA LEU A 165 22.61 -7.91 21.93
C LEU A 165 23.99 -7.34 21.62
N SER A 166 25.01 -8.18 21.77
CA SER A 166 26.38 -7.81 21.43
C SER A 166 26.71 -8.17 19.98
N ARG A 167 27.74 -7.52 19.44
CA ARG A 167 28.29 -7.88 18.12
C ARG A 167 28.81 -9.31 18.13
N GLU A 168 29.42 -9.72 19.24
CA GLU A 168 29.98 -11.05 19.44
C GLU A 168 28.89 -12.11 19.34
N TRP A 169 27.73 -11.89 19.97
CA TRP A 169 26.59 -12.79 19.87
C TRP A 169 26.16 -13.01 18.42
N LEU A 170 26.05 -11.93 17.63
CA LEU A 170 25.65 -12.04 16.22
C LEU A 170 26.66 -12.81 15.39
N LEU A 171 27.96 -12.57 15.61
CA LEU A 171 29.03 -13.30 14.92
C LEU A 171 29.06 -14.79 15.32
N GLU A 172 28.78 -15.11 16.59
CA GLU A 172 28.64 -16.50 17.06
C GLU A 172 27.45 -17.20 16.40
N GLU A 173 26.29 -16.53 16.28
CA GLU A 173 25.11 -17.09 15.60
C GLU A 173 25.36 -17.34 14.12
N LEU A 174 26.07 -16.44 13.42
CA LEU A 174 26.50 -16.67 12.04
C LEU A 174 27.49 -17.85 11.93
N ALA A 175 28.45 -17.93 12.85
CA ALA A 175 29.45 -18.99 12.86
C ALA A 175 28.83 -20.37 13.11
N LYS A 176 27.80 -20.48 13.96
CA LYS A 176 27.02 -21.72 14.16
C LYS A 176 26.39 -22.24 12.88
N ARG A 177 26.10 -21.35 11.94
CA ARG A 177 25.52 -21.65 10.62
C ARG A 177 26.57 -21.73 9.50
N ASN A 178 27.86 -21.62 9.84
CA ASN A 178 28.97 -21.62 8.90
C ASN A 178 28.90 -20.48 7.86
N HIS A 179 28.40 -19.32 8.28
CA HIS A 179 28.31 -18.12 7.45
C HIS A 179 29.28 -17.06 7.94
N ARG A 180 29.89 -16.32 7.01
CA ARG A 180 30.71 -15.15 7.33
C ARG A 180 29.84 -13.91 7.15
N LEU A 181 30.11 -12.87 7.93
CA LEU A 181 29.38 -11.61 7.86
C LEU A 181 29.34 -11.03 6.43
N GLU A 182 30.44 -11.13 5.69
CA GLU A 182 30.57 -10.62 4.32
C GLU A 182 29.62 -11.30 3.33
N ASP A 183 29.31 -12.58 3.58
CA ASP A 183 28.45 -13.41 2.74
C ASP A 183 26.96 -13.15 3.03
N VAL A 184 26.63 -12.45 4.12
CA VAL A 184 25.24 -12.16 4.51
C VAL A 184 24.72 -10.93 3.75
N TYR A 185 23.69 -11.11 2.95
CA TYR A 185 22.98 -9.98 2.33
C TYR A 185 22.02 -9.33 3.32
N TYR A 186 21.29 -10.13 4.11
CA TYR A 186 20.33 -9.64 5.07
C TYR A 186 20.23 -10.57 6.29
N ALA A 187 20.04 -10.00 7.49
CA ALA A 187 19.65 -10.79 8.66
C ALA A 187 18.74 -9.98 9.57
N GLU A 188 17.75 -10.64 10.16
CA GLU A 188 16.80 -10.05 11.10
C GLU A 188 16.52 -10.99 12.27
N LEU A 189 16.15 -10.42 13.40
CA LEU A 189 15.68 -11.14 14.57
C LEU A 189 14.21 -10.84 14.81
N ASP A 190 13.37 -11.86 14.81
CA ASP A 190 11.96 -11.72 15.14
C ASP A 190 11.73 -11.58 16.66
N THR A 191 10.48 -11.31 17.07
CA THR A 191 10.13 -11.15 18.49
C THR A 191 10.13 -12.44 19.30
N GLN A 192 10.26 -13.59 18.63
CA GLN A 192 10.40 -14.91 19.24
C GLN A 192 11.88 -15.30 19.43
N GLY A 193 12.82 -14.49 18.92
CA GLY A 193 14.25 -14.73 19.00
C GLY A 193 14.81 -15.60 17.86
N ASN A 194 14.04 -15.85 16.80
CA ASN A 194 14.53 -16.56 15.63
C ASN A 194 15.31 -15.59 14.74
N LEU A 195 16.59 -15.94 14.50
CA LEU A 195 17.44 -15.22 13.57
C LEU A 195 17.21 -15.76 12.15
N TYR A 196 16.71 -14.92 11.25
CA TYR A 196 16.71 -15.17 9.80
C TYR A 196 18.00 -14.62 9.20
N VAL A 197 18.59 -15.35 8.24
CA VAL A 197 19.82 -14.97 7.54
C VAL A 197 19.67 -15.33 6.07
N ASP A 198 19.90 -14.33 5.22
CA ASP A 198 19.91 -14.38 3.77
C ASP A 198 21.34 -14.13 3.28
N LEU A 199 21.82 -14.97 2.37
CA LEU A 199 23.19 -14.89 1.86
C LEU A 199 23.21 -14.24 0.47
N ARG A 200 24.33 -13.60 0.15
CA ARG A 200 24.63 -13.17 -1.21
C ARG A 200 24.74 -14.42 -2.10
N ASP A 201 24.07 -14.38 -3.25
CA ASP A 201 24.14 -15.41 -4.31
C ASP A 201 23.60 -16.80 -3.90
N ASP A 202 22.63 -16.86 -2.99
CA ASP A 202 21.89 -18.09 -2.63
C ASP A 202 20.98 -18.62 -3.77
N LEU A 203 20.82 -17.83 -4.84
CA LEU A 203 20.08 -18.16 -6.06
C LEU A 203 20.90 -18.95 -7.09
N ASP A 204 22.18 -19.23 -6.87
CA ASP A 204 23.02 -20.07 -7.73
C ASP A 204 22.55 -21.55 -7.71
N GLY A 205 21.46 -21.82 -8.42
CA GLY A 205 20.85 -23.16 -8.53
C GLY A 205 19.33 -23.18 -8.38
N LEU A 206 18.71 -22.08 -7.94
CA LEU A 206 17.25 -21.93 -8.02
C LEU A 206 16.87 -21.53 -9.45
N PRO A 207 15.77 -22.06 -10.01
CA PRO A 207 15.31 -21.63 -11.32
C PRO A 207 15.07 -20.13 -11.27
N GLN A 208 15.94 -19.35 -11.91
CA GLN A 208 15.73 -17.91 -12.08
C GLN A 208 14.32 -17.72 -12.63
N GLU A 209 13.56 -16.83 -11.99
CA GLU A 209 12.15 -16.59 -12.27
C GLU A 209 11.90 -16.65 -13.79
N GLN A 210 11.10 -17.63 -14.21
CA GLN A 210 10.60 -17.63 -15.59
C GLN A 210 9.81 -16.34 -15.76
N ASP A 211 10.23 -15.51 -16.71
CA ASP A 211 9.53 -14.32 -17.11
C ASP A 211 8.07 -14.67 -17.44
N ILE A 212 7.17 -14.37 -16.50
CA ILE A 212 5.74 -14.63 -16.62
C ILE A 212 5.08 -13.77 -17.71
N SER A 213 5.78 -12.76 -18.25
CA SER A 213 5.26 -11.94 -19.35
C SER A 213 5.28 -12.65 -20.71
N GLU A 214 6.12 -13.68 -20.88
CA GLU A 214 6.26 -14.42 -22.15
C GLU A 214 5.74 -15.86 -22.11
N THR A 215 4.71 -16.16 -21.29
CA THR A 215 4.10 -17.49 -21.34
C THR A 215 3.25 -17.63 -22.62
N LYS A 216 3.83 -18.20 -23.69
CA LYS A 216 3.05 -18.80 -24.79
C LYS A 216 2.20 -19.91 -24.18
N VAL A 217 0.91 -19.62 -24.00
CA VAL A 217 -0.12 -20.60 -23.62
C VAL A 217 -0.08 -21.75 -24.62
N THR A 218 0.62 -22.82 -24.26
CA THR A 218 0.51 -24.07 -24.98
C THR A 218 -0.87 -24.61 -24.66
N ARG A 219 -1.78 -24.52 -25.65
CA ARG A 219 -3.12 -25.11 -25.58
C ARG A 219 -2.97 -26.58 -25.17
N GLN A 220 -3.31 -26.92 -23.93
CA GLN A 220 -3.49 -28.31 -23.54
C GLN A 220 -4.63 -28.89 -24.39
N LYS A 221 -4.38 -30.05 -25.01
CA LYS A 221 -5.40 -30.80 -25.73
C LYS A 221 -6.57 -31.10 -24.77
N PRO A 222 -7.83 -30.98 -25.24
CA PRO A 222 -8.98 -31.24 -24.39
C PRO A 222 -8.94 -32.67 -23.85
N MET A 223 -9.20 -32.82 -22.55
CA MET A 223 -9.36 -34.12 -21.90
C MET A 223 -10.40 -34.96 -22.66
N LYS A 224 -10.05 -36.21 -22.98
CA LYS A 224 -11.00 -37.17 -23.52
C LYS A 224 -12.10 -37.41 -22.48
N LYS A 225 -13.36 -37.29 -22.91
CA LYS A 225 -14.54 -37.64 -22.10
C LYS A 225 -14.37 -39.06 -21.52
N PRO A 226 -14.73 -39.30 -20.25
CA PRO A 226 -14.74 -40.64 -19.69
C PRO A 226 -15.78 -41.51 -20.41
N PRO A 227 -15.55 -42.83 -20.51
CA PRO A 227 -16.43 -43.73 -21.23
C PRO A 227 -17.79 -43.83 -20.53
N ASP A 228 -18.83 -43.72 -21.35
CA ASP A 228 -20.24 -43.91 -20.98
C ASP A 228 -20.43 -45.33 -20.45
N LYS A 229 -20.59 -45.48 -19.13
CA LYS A 229 -21.01 -46.73 -18.53
C LYS A 229 -22.52 -46.82 -18.65
N GLY A 230 -22.95 -47.38 -19.78
CA GLY A 230 -24.33 -47.78 -20.02
C GLY A 230 -24.87 -48.61 -18.87
N GLY A 231 -25.90 -48.09 -18.21
CA GLY A 231 -26.68 -48.80 -17.22
C GLY A 231 -28.12 -48.95 -17.71
N LYS A 232 -28.48 -50.15 -18.15
CA LYS A 232 -29.83 -50.73 -18.02
C LYS A 232 -29.71 -52.25 -17.95
N PRO A 233 -30.55 -52.86 -17.12
CA PRO A 233 -31.60 -53.73 -17.64
C PRO A 233 -32.94 -52.99 -17.74
#